data_AF-A0AA40Y6Z7-F1
#
_entry.id   AF-A0AA40Y6Z7-F1
#
_cell.length_a   1.000
_cell.length_b   1.000
_cell.length_c   1.000
_cell.angle_alpha   90.00
_cell.angle_beta   90.00
_cell.angle_gamma   90.00
#
_symmetry.space_group_name_H-M   'P 1'
#
loop_
_entity.id
_entity.type
_entity.pdbx_description
1 polymer ?
#
loop_
_entity_poly.entity_id
_entity_poly.type
_entity_poly.pdbx_seq_one_letter_code
_entity_poly.pdbx_strand_id
1 'polypeptide(L)'
;MNRALDALGLDASADEKAIKRAYAQRLRAARPDEDPVAFQALHEAYQQALLWARSRTQWQEESSAEALSTPPADNSPPGPPAPYDSHSPMDHMPVLHHPCTPDTDMPDDVVEPSLNLPRFARLLINTAGDADPASFEHWLAHRPELWSLADRPRIGDVVLQQLLHQGQPLCESNFDLLGRYFCWDEIRADIDPYRVRARRNLLHRRWQLQPRNHTALTAALDQPHDRVSVTEAHARMERLTRPWHWLQSLLSASVPGRAGIMRQTMQRLGVHGVRDTLAPLDTDQVAFWMAVSQPGHFNLMKMQVAIVRCLLGALVVLAVLAALALLGDAARPIAISTSSMKHVAIHASVVIVSGVLMLTPFVGGTPSRTASAPAPVEPPSALDGHGMLTHGPRPRRPAPCFAVVSQTDPNTEGG
;
A
#
# COMPACT_ATOMS: atom_id res chain seq x y z
N MET A 1 32.47 -33.05 -13.96
CA MET A 1 33.02 -32.41 -12.76
C MET A 1 32.42 -31.03 -12.60
N ASN A 2 32.10 -30.62 -11.37
CA ASN A 2 31.45 -29.34 -11.13
C ASN A 2 32.52 -28.25 -10.97
N ARG A 3 32.71 -27.42 -12.00
CA ARG A 3 33.76 -26.39 -12.08
C ARG A 3 33.77 -25.44 -10.87
N ALA A 4 32.61 -25.20 -10.24
CA ALA A 4 32.48 -24.38 -9.05
C ALA A 4 33.06 -25.03 -7.78
N LEU A 5 32.94 -26.36 -7.64
CA LEU A 5 33.56 -27.11 -6.53
C LEU A 5 35.06 -27.27 -6.73
N ASP A 6 35.50 -27.51 -7.98
CA ASP A 6 36.92 -27.53 -8.32
C ASP A 6 37.58 -26.17 -8.00
N ALA A 7 36.88 -25.08 -8.32
CA ALA A 7 37.30 -23.72 -7.96
C ALA A 7 37.38 -23.51 -6.45
N LEU A 8 36.62 -24.25 -5.62
CA LEU A 8 36.67 -24.26 -4.16
C LEU A 8 37.63 -25.33 -3.58
N GLY A 9 38.23 -26.18 -4.42
CA GLY A 9 39.07 -27.31 -4.02
C GLY A 9 38.32 -28.42 -3.26
N LEU A 10 37.03 -28.58 -3.56
CA LEU A 10 36.14 -29.53 -2.89
C LEU A 10 35.77 -30.69 -3.83
N ASP A 11 35.62 -31.87 -3.24
CA ASP A 11 35.18 -33.05 -3.97
C ASP A 11 33.70 -32.95 -4.37
N ALA A 12 33.31 -33.71 -5.39
CA ALA A 12 31.93 -33.81 -5.84
C ALA A 12 30.98 -34.33 -4.75
N SER A 13 31.42 -34.93 -3.64
CA SER A 13 30.53 -35.32 -2.53
C SER A 13 30.38 -34.25 -1.43
N ALA A 14 30.87 -33.02 -1.62
CA ALA A 14 30.89 -32.01 -0.56
C ALA A 14 29.48 -31.47 -0.20
N ASP A 15 29.17 -31.49 1.10
CA ASP A 15 27.93 -30.95 1.67
C ASP A 15 27.96 -29.42 1.83
N GLU A 16 26.79 -28.80 2.04
CA GLU A 16 26.64 -27.34 2.23
C GLU A 16 27.55 -26.79 3.34
N LYS A 17 27.77 -27.55 4.42
CA LYS A 17 28.68 -27.18 5.52
C LYS A 17 30.15 -27.16 5.07
N ALA A 18 30.55 -28.09 4.21
CA ALA A 18 31.92 -28.16 3.68
C ALA A 18 32.20 -26.99 2.72
N ILE A 19 31.22 -26.63 1.89
CA ILE A 19 31.28 -25.47 0.98
C ILE A 19 31.47 -24.16 1.76
N LYS A 20 30.67 -23.94 2.82
CA LYS A 20 30.79 -22.76 3.68
C LYS A 20 32.14 -22.69 4.41
N ARG A 21 32.65 -23.83 4.88
CA ARG A 21 33.95 -23.88 5.57
C ARG A 21 35.11 -23.55 4.61
N ALA A 22 35.10 -24.11 3.40
CA ALA A 22 36.12 -23.83 2.39
C ALA A 22 36.12 -22.36 1.95
N TYR A 23 34.92 -21.78 1.76
CA TYR A 23 34.76 -20.36 1.47
C TYR A 23 35.33 -19.48 2.60
N ALA A 24 35.00 -19.75 3.86
CA ALA A 24 35.54 -19.00 5.00
C ALA A 24 37.06 -19.11 5.13
N GLN A 25 37.63 -20.28 4.83
CA GLN A 25 39.08 -20.50 4.87
C GLN A 25 39.80 -19.69 3.77
N ARG A 26 39.24 -19.61 2.57
CA ARG A 26 39.81 -18.81 1.47
C ARG A 26 39.55 -17.32 1.59
N LEU A 27 38.43 -16.94 2.20
CA LEU A 27 38.13 -15.55 2.55
C LEU A 27 39.12 -15.00 3.58
N ARG A 28 39.60 -15.83 4.51
CA ARG A 28 40.67 -15.42 5.45
C ARG A 28 42.02 -15.22 4.76
N ALA A 29 42.25 -15.90 3.63
CA ALA A 29 43.48 -15.76 2.85
C ALA A 29 43.40 -14.61 1.83
N ALA A 30 42.21 -14.32 1.30
CA ALA A 30 41.96 -13.24 0.35
C ALA A 30 41.52 -11.96 1.11
N ARG A 31 42.47 -11.04 1.35
CA ARG A 31 42.12 -9.71 1.88
C ARG A 31 41.37 -8.93 0.79
N PRO A 32 40.15 -8.45 1.05
CA PRO A 32 39.31 -7.78 0.04
C PRO A 32 39.90 -6.45 -0.47
N ASP A 33 40.88 -5.88 0.24
CA ASP A 33 41.54 -4.62 -0.14
C ASP A 33 42.66 -4.80 -1.19
N GLU A 34 43.15 -6.03 -1.41
CA GLU A 34 44.28 -6.31 -2.31
C GLU A 34 43.85 -6.74 -3.73
N ASP A 35 42.69 -7.42 -3.88
CA ASP A 35 42.18 -7.84 -5.19
C ASP A 35 40.63 -7.99 -5.21
N PRO A 36 39.88 -6.98 -5.67
CA PRO A 36 38.42 -7.03 -5.74
C PRO A 36 37.90 -8.02 -6.80
N VAL A 37 38.69 -8.30 -7.85
CA VAL A 37 38.29 -9.19 -8.95
C VAL A 37 38.41 -10.65 -8.49
N ALA A 38 39.48 -10.99 -7.77
CA ALA A 38 39.63 -12.32 -7.17
C ALA A 38 38.56 -12.60 -6.12
N PHE A 39 38.16 -11.60 -5.33
CA PHE A 39 37.05 -11.74 -4.38
C PHE A 39 35.72 -12.02 -5.08
N GLN A 40 35.41 -11.28 -6.16
CA GLN A 40 34.18 -11.48 -6.91
C GLN A 40 34.12 -12.89 -7.53
N ALA A 41 35.21 -13.34 -8.14
CA ALA A 41 35.31 -14.69 -8.70
C ALA A 41 35.16 -15.80 -7.65
N LEU A 42 35.71 -15.61 -6.45
CA LEU A 42 35.57 -16.55 -5.32
C LEU A 42 34.12 -16.58 -4.81
N HIS A 43 33.47 -15.42 -4.71
CA HIS A 43 32.09 -15.31 -4.26
C HIS A 43 31.10 -15.94 -5.26
N GLU A 44 31.32 -15.74 -6.56
CA GLU A 44 30.52 -16.36 -7.61
C GLU A 44 30.65 -17.89 -7.59
N ALA A 45 31.88 -18.41 -7.46
CA ALA A 45 32.11 -19.85 -7.32
C ALA A 45 31.41 -20.44 -6.09
N TYR A 46 31.40 -19.71 -4.97
CA TYR A 46 30.66 -20.09 -3.75
C TYR A 46 29.15 -20.16 -3.98
N GLN A 47 28.55 -19.15 -4.61
CA GLN A 47 27.11 -19.14 -4.88
C GLN A 47 26.71 -20.29 -5.81
N GLN A 48 27.48 -20.54 -6.87
CA GLN A 48 27.24 -21.64 -7.80
C GLN A 48 27.35 -23.02 -7.12
N ALA A 49 28.32 -23.20 -6.22
CA ALA A 49 28.46 -24.42 -5.45
C ALA A 49 27.28 -24.65 -4.48
N LEU A 50 26.78 -23.58 -3.84
CA LEU A 50 25.65 -23.66 -2.92
C LEU A 50 24.34 -24.04 -3.65
N LEU A 51 24.10 -23.45 -4.83
CA LEU A 51 22.94 -23.77 -5.67
C LEU A 51 22.96 -25.24 -6.09
N TRP A 52 24.13 -25.74 -6.47
CA TRP A 52 24.28 -27.14 -6.86
C TRP A 52 24.13 -28.12 -5.69
N ALA A 53 24.61 -27.76 -4.49
CA ALA A 53 24.43 -28.60 -3.31
C ALA A 53 22.95 -28.70 -2.93
N ARG A 54 22.22 -27.57 -2.98
CA ARG A 54 20.77 -27.54 -2.74
C ARG A 54 20.00 -28.34 -3.78
N SER A 55 20.35 -28.19 -5.07
CA SER A 55 19.68 -28.96 -6.12
C SER A 55 19.90 -30.45 -5.93
N ARG A 56 21.10 -30.89 -5.55
CA ARG A 56 21.32 -32.31 -5.23
C ARG A 56 20.42 -32.81 -4.09
N THR A 57 20.30 -32.05 -3.00
CA THR A 57 19.50 -32.47 -1.84
C THR A 57 18.03 -32.66 -2.21
N GLN A 58 17.44 -31.72 -2.97
CA GLN A 58 16.05 -31.86 -3.44
C GLN A 58 15.86 -33.09 -4.37
N TRP A 59 16.81 -33.38 -5.27
CA TRP A 59 16.71 -34.56 -6.16
C TRP A 59 16.85 -35.88 -5.37
N GLN A 60 17.66 -35.88 -4.30
CA GLN A 60 17.81 -37.03 -3.40
C GLN A 60 16.58 -37.24 -2.51
N GLU A 61 15.95 -36.17 -2.05
CA GLU A 61 14.69 -36.20 -1.29
C GLU A 61 13.52 -36.67 -2.16
N GLU A 62 13.40 -36.17 -3.40
CA GLU A 62 12.39 -36.64 -4.37
C GLU A 62 12.62 -38.12 -4.75
N SER A 63 13.86 -38.52 -5.02
CA SER A 63 14.17 -39.93 -5.32
C SER A 63 13.95 -40.86 -4.12
N SER A 64 14.11 -40.37 -2.89
CA SER A 64 13.85 -41.15 -1.66
C SER A 64 12.36 -41.22 -1.33
N ALA A 65 11.60 -40.16 -1.62
CA ALA A 65 10.14 -40.14 -1.49
C ALA A 65 9.45 -41.05 -2.53
N GLU A 66 10.00 -41.14 -3.75
CA GLU A 66 9.55 -42.07 -4.78
C GLU A 66 9.83 -43.54 -4.38
N ALA A 67 10.99 -43.81 -3.76
CA ALA A 67 11.36 -45.15 -3.28
C ALA A 67 10.51 -45.65 -2.11
N LEU A 68 9.97 -44.74 -1.28
CA LEU A 68 9.06 -45.06 -0.17
C LEU A 68 7.60 -45.29 -0.62
N SER A 69 7.27 -45.06 -1.90
CA SER A 69 5.93 -45.26 -2.46
C SER A 69 5.72 -46.65 -3.10
N THR A 70 6.68 -47.57 -2.95
CA THR A 70 6.51 -48.98 -3.34
C THR A 70 6.08 -49.80 -2.11
N PRO A 71 4.92 -50.49 -2.11
CA PRO A 71 4.43 -51.19 -0.93
C PRO A 71 5.30 -52.42 -0.61
N PRO A 72 5.67 -52.65 0.66
CA PRO A 72 6.33 -53.89 1.05
C PRO A 72 5.28 -55.02 1.09
N ALA A 73 5.57 -56.12 0.38
CA ALA A 73 4.80 -57.35 0.49
C ALA A 73 5.06 -57.99 1.86
N ASP A 74 4.01 -58.03 2.66
CA ASP A 74 3.92 -58.70 3.96
C ASP A 74 3.89 -60.22 3.77
N ASN A 75 4.77 -60.95 4.48
CA ASN A 75 4.69 -62.39 4.70
C ASN A 75 5.71 -62.82 5.77
N SER A 76 5.30 -62.94 7.04
CA SER A 76 5.59 -64.10 7.93
C SER A 76 5.03 -63.96 9.36
N PRO A 77 4.76 -65.09 10.06
CA PRO A 77 3.65 -65.25 11.02
C PRO A 77 4.02 -65.14 12.52
N PRO A 78 3.02 -65.15 13.44
CA PRO A 78 3.18 -64.84 14.86
C PRO A 78 3.60 -66.04 15.72
N GLY A 79 4.51 -65.82 16.68
CA GLY A 79 4.89 -66.78 17.73
C GLY A 79 4.14 -66.55 19.05
N PRO A 80 3.86 -67.60 19.86
CA PRO A 80 2.95 -67.55 21.02
C PRO A 80 3.62 -67.10 22.35
N PRO A 81 2.83 -66.75 23.40
CA PRO A 81 3.34 -66.14 24.62
C PRO A 81 3.70 -67.17 25.71
N ALA A 82 4.61 -66.81 26.63
CA ALA A 82 4.86 -67.55 27.86
C ALA A 82 4.77 -66.62 29.10
N PRO A 83 4.30 -67.11 30.27
CA PRO A 83 3.92 -66.30 31.43
C PRO A 83 4.96 -66.30 32.58
N TYR A 84 4.95 -65.20 33.36
CA TYR A 84 5.38 -64.99 34.76
C TYR A 84 6.48 -65.89 35.40
N ASP A 85 7.51 -65.28 36.02
CA ASP A 85 7.52 -65.06 37.48
C ASP A 85 8.79 -64.38 38.04
N SER A 86 8.60 -63.83 39.24
CA SER A 86 9.42 -62.95 40.08
C SER A 86 10.82 -63.44 40.53
N HIS A 87 11.57 -62.46 41.07
CA HIS A 87 12.64 -62.50 42.09
C HIS A 87 14.09 -62.33 41.61
N SER A 88 14.71 -61.18 41.94
CA SER A 88 15.67 -61.17 43.05
C SER A 88 16.20 -59.78 43.43
N PRO A 89 16.64 -59.61 44.69
CA PRO A 89 16.80 -58.35 45.41
C PRO A 89 18.24 -57.82 45.38
N MET A 90 18.40 -56.56 45.77
CA MET A 90 19.69 -55.95 46.11
C MET A 90 20.45 -56.78 47.15
N ASP A 91 21.77 -56.93 46.99
CA ASP A 91 22.71 -56.63 48.09
C ASP A 91 24.22 -56.67 47.69
N HIS A 92 25.00 -55.78 48.34
CA HIS A 92 26.47 -55.80 48.54
C HIS A 92 27.38 -55.38 47.33
N MET A 93 28.42 -54.51 47.40
CA MET A 93 29.26 -53.95 48.50
C MET A 93 30.26 -52.88 47.92
N PRO A 94 31.30 -52.33 48.60
CA PRO A 94 31.51 -50.89 48.89
C PRO A 94 32.72 -50.17 48.21
N VAL A 95 32.66 -48.81 48.20
CA VAL A 95 33.65 -47.69 48.39
C VAL A 95 35.16 -47.96 48.09
N LEU A 96 35.97 -47.17 47.32
CA LEU A 96 36.49 -45.79 47.56
C LEU A 96 37.39 -45.26 46.39
N HIS A 97 37.46 -43.92 46.29
CA HIS A 97 38.48 -43.02 45.70
C HIS A 97 38.29 -42.41 44.28
N HIS A 98 37.73 -41.18 44.29
CA HIS A 98 37.97 -40.05 43.35
C HIS A 98 39.46 -39.61 43.39
N PRO A 99 40.05 -38.75 42.49
CA PRO A 99 39.40 -37.64 41.76
C PRO A 99 39.96 -37.25 40.36
N CYS A 100 39.17 -36.52 39.56
CA CYS A 100 39.55 -35.23 38.94
C CYS A 100 38.45 -34.77 37.98
N THR A 101 37.58 -33.92 38.48
CA THR A 101 36.97 -32.85 37.68
C THR A 101 38.05 -31.80 37.40
N PRO A 102 38.23 -31.33 36.16
CA PRO A 102 38.31 -29.91 35.92
C PRO A 102 36.88 -29.41 35.95
N ASP A 103 36.55 -28.76 37.05
CA ASP A 103 35.44 -27.83 37.13
C ASP A 103 35.55 -26.86 35.95
N THR A 104 34.72 -27.07 34.95
CA THR A 104 34.14 -25.95 34.23
C THR A 104 32.65 -26.09 34.43
N ASP A 105 32.22 -25.72 35.64
CA ASP A 105 30.97 -25.00 35.85
C ASP A 105 30.97 -23.80 34.88
N MET A 106 30.69 -24.08 33.61
CA MET A 106 30.03 -23.10 32.78
C MET A 106 28.58 -23.28 33.19
N PRO A 107 27.97 -22.29 33.87
CA PRO A 107 26.53 -22.34 34.07
C PRO A 107 25.89 -22.44 32.69
N ASP A 108 25.36 -23.62 32.36
CA ASP A 108 24.59 -23.91 31.14
C ASP A 108 23.21 -23.21 31.17
N ASP A 109 23.06 -22.19 32.02
CA ASP A 109 21.85 -21.44 32.32
C ASP A 109 22.07 -19.92 32.18
N VAL A 110 22.93 -19.50 31.24
CA VAL A 110 22.61 -18.25 30.51
C VAL A 110 21.81 -18.67 29.29
N VAL A 111 20.58 -19.13 29.52
CA VAL A 111 19.53 -19.03 28.51
C VAL A 111 19.42 -17.53 28.25
N GLU A 112 20.17 -17.00 27.28
CA GLU A 112 19.89 -15.68 26.73
C GLU A 112 18.39 -15.69 26.44
N PRO A 113 17.61 -14.78 27.04
CA PRO A 113 16.16 -14.82 26.90
C PRO A 113 15.84 -14.77 25.42
N SER A 114 15.33 -15.89 24.89
CA SER A 114 15.07 -16.06 23.47
C SER A 114 14.27 -14.85 22.99
N LEU A 115 14.85 -14.06 22.09
CA LEU A 115 14.26 -12.81 21.63
C LEU A 115 12.82 -13.07 21.18
N ASN A 116 11.85 -12.41 21.80
CA ASN A 116 10.46 -12.58 21.41
C ASN A 116 10.18 -11.78 20.13
N LEU A 117 10.42 -12.42 18.97
CA LEU A 117 10.33 -11.80 17.64
C LEU A 117 9.03 -11.02 17.42
N PRO A 118 7.82 -11.55 17.70
CA PRO A 118 6.57 -10.81 17.49
C PRO A 118 6.45 -9.57 18.37
N ARG A 119 6.93 -9.63 19.61
CA ARG A 119 6.93 -8.47 20.52
C ARG A 119 7.90 -7.39 20.02
N PHE A 120 9.08 -7.79 19.58
CA PHE A 120 10.07 -6.87 19.03
C PHE A 120 9.60 -6.24 17.71
N ALA A 121 8.99 -7.03 16.83
CA ALA A 121 8.39 -6.53 15.59
C ALA A 121 7.31 -5.47 15.85
N ARG A 122 6.44 -5.69 16.84
CA ARG A 122 5.45 -4.68 17.28
C ARG A 122 6.12 -3.40 17.81
N LEU A 123 7.15 -3.54 18.63
CA LEU A 123 7.90 -2.38 19.14
C LEU A 123 8.48 -1.57 17.98
N LEU A 124 9.15 -2.24 17.05
CA LEU A 124 9.75 -1.63 15.87
C LEU A 124 8.71 -0.90 15.01
N ILE A 125 7.57 -1.53 14.71
CA ILE A 125 6.52 -0.90 13.90
C ILE A 125 5.89 0.29 14.64
N ASN A 126 5.64 0.19 15.95
CA ASN A 126 5.11 1.30 16.75
C ASN A 126 6.08 2.48 16.76
N THR A 127 7.38 2.23 16.99
CA THR A 127 8.40 3.29 16.94
C THR A 127 8.50 3.90 15.54
N ALA A 128 8.44 3.09 14.49
CA ALA A 128 8.43 3.57 13.11
C ALA A 128 7.19 4.42 12.78
N GLY A 129 6.05 4.16 13.43
CA GLY A 129 4.83 4.95 13.26
C GLY A 129 4.90 6.34 13.89
N ASP A 130 5.74 6.53 14.90
CA ASP A 130 5.78 7.74 15.74
C ASP A 130 7.00 8.62 15.48
N ALA A 131 8.14 8.04 15.06
CA ALA A 131 9.38 8.74 14.84
C ALA A 131 9.47 9.37 13.44
N ASP A 132 10.17 10.51 13.34
CA ASP A 132 10.60 11.04 12.06
C ASP A 132 11.65 10.12 11.39
N PRO A 133 11.82 10.18 10.05
CA PRO A 133 12.68 9.24 9.35
C PRO A 133 14.14 9.24 9.79
N ALA A 134 14.70 10.41 10.12
CA ALA A 134 16.10 10.51 10.53
C ALA A 134 16.31 9.94 11.94
N SER A 135 15.43 10.28 12.88
CA SER A 135 15.46 9.71 14.23
C SER A 135 15.19 8.20 14.22
N PHE A 136 14.30 7.73 13.34
CA PHE A 136 14.02 6.31 13.20
C PHE A 136 15.21 5.53 12.64
N GLU A 137 15.88 6.06 11.62
CA GLU A 137 17.11 5.47 11.06
C GLU A 137 18.22 5.39 12.11
N HIS A 138 18.43 6.47 12.87
CA HIS A 138 19.39 6.49 13.97
C HIS A 138 19.04 5.47 15.06
N TRP A 139 17.76 5.39 15.44
CA TRP A 139 17.26 4.42 16.41
C TRP A 139 17.49 2.99 15.93
N LEU A 140 17.25 2.70 14.64
CA LEU A 140 17.43 1.37 14.05
C LEU A 140 18.90 0.92 14.07
N ALA A 141 19.84 1.84 13.84
CA ALA A 141 21.27 1.55 13.84
C ALA A 141 21.82 1.17 15.23
N HIS A 142 21.25 1.71 16.31
CA HIS A 142 21.74 1.52 17.68
C HIS A 142 21.08 0.34 18.42
N ARG A 143 20.36 -0.54 17.71
CA ARG A 143 19.66 -1.69 18.30
C ARG A 143 20.53 -2.96 18.27
N PRO A 144 21.03 -3.42 19.44
CA PRO A 144 21.89 -4.61 19.49
C PRO A 144 21.15 -5.88 19.04
N GLU A 145 19.83 -5.94 19.18
CA GLU A 145 19.01 -7.08 18.77
C GLU A 145 18.99 -7.30 17.24
N LEU A 146 19.30 -6.26 16.47
CA LEU A 146 19.34 -6.30 15.00
C LEU A 146 20.74 -6.62 14.44
N TRP A 147 21.77 -6.70 15.30
CA TRP A 147 23.14 -7.04 14.89
C TRP A 147 23.34 -8.56 14.71
N SER A 148 22.43 -9.38 15.23
CA SER A 148 22.44 -10.83 15.02
C SER A 148 22.17 -11.18 13.55
N LEU A 149 23.14 -11.84 12.90
CA LEU A 149 23.02 -12.28 11.50
C LEU A 149 21.92 -13.33 11.30
N ALA A 150 21.63 -14.13 12.34
CA ALA A 150 20.60 -15.17 12.28
C ALA A 150 19.19 -14.61 12.51
N ASP A 151 19.05 -13.63 13.41
CA ASP A 151 17.73 -13.10 13.80
C ASP A 151 17.26 -11.99 12.88
N ARG A 152 18.18 -11.20 12.31
CA ARG A 152 17.85 -10.08 11.41
C ARG A 152 16.88 -10.46 10.28
N PRO A 153 17.11 -11.50 9.45
CA PRO A 153 16.17 -11.86 8.39
C PRO A 153 14.82 -12.35 8.95
N ARG A 154 14.83 -13.09 10.07
CA ARG A 154 13.61 -13.59 10.73
C ARG A 154 12.76 -12.44 11.27
N ILE A 155 13.39 -11.44 11.88
CA ILE A 155 12.74 -10.20 12.33
C ILE A 155 12.14 -9.47 11.13
N GLY A 156 12.91 -9.33 10.05
CA GLY A 156 12.45 -8.70 8.80
C GLY A 156 11.19 -9.36 8.24
N ASP A 157 11.14 -10.69 8.20
CA ASP A 157 10.00 -11.46 7.71
C ASP A 157 8.76 -11.25 8.60
N VAL A 158 8.92 -11.31 9.92
CA VAL A 158 7.82 -11.08 10.88
C VAL A 158 7.30 -9.64 10.78
N VAL A 159 8.18 -8.65 10.67
CA VAL A 159 7.81 -7.24 10.49
C VAL A 159 7.04 -7.05 9.18
N LEU A 160 7.55 -7.59 8.07
CA LEU A 160 6.89 -7.48 6.77
C LEU A 160 5.51 -8.15 6.81
N GLN A 161 5.42 -9.37 7.33
CA GLN A 161 4.16 -10.08 7.47
C GLN A 161 3.16 -9.27 8.32
N GLN A 162 3.62 -8.66 9.42
CA GLN A 162 2.76 -7.85 10.28
C GLN A 162 2.29 -6.57 9.57
N LEU A 163 3.14 -5.90 8.80
CA LEU A 163 2.76 -4.73 8.00
C LEU A 163 1.75 -5.10 6.91
N LEU A 164 1.95 -6.25 6.25
CA LEU A 164 1.04 -6.78 5.22
C LEU A 164 -0.34 -7.17 5.79
N HIS A 165 -0.42 -7.68 7.03
CA HIS A 165 -1.67 -8.16 7.62
C HIS A 165 -2.35 -7.15 8.56
N GLN A 166 -1.66 -6.66 9.59
CA GLN A 166 -2.25 -5.82 10.66
C GLN A 166 -2.35 -4.34 10.29
N GLY A 167 -1.43 -3.85 9.46
CA GLY A 167 -1.55 -2.57 8.77
C GLY A 167 -1.69 -1.34 9.66
N GLN A 168 -0.68 -1.08 10.49
CA GLN A 168 -0.59 0.17 11.24
C GLN A 168 -0.17 1.35 10.34
N PRO A 169 -0.69 2.56 10.59
CA PRO A 169 -0.28 3.75 9.84
C PRO A 169 1.24 3.97 9.93
N LEU A 170 1.91 4.00 8.79
CA LEU A 170 3.36 4.12 8.70
C LEU A 170 3.70 5.03 7.52
N CYS A 171 4.63 5.97 7.70
CA CYS A 171 5.02 6.87 6.61
C CYS A 171 5.83 6.12 5.54
N GLU A 172 5.80 6.65 4.31
CA GLU A 172 6.46 6.05 3.15
C GLU A 172 7.96 5.87 3.38
N SER A 173 8.63 6.91 3.87
CA SER A 173 10.07 6.92 4.13
C SER A 173 10.49 5.88 5.17
N ASN A 174 9.72 5.69 6.25
CA ASN A 174 10.04 4.69 7.27
C ASN A 174 9.80 3.27 6.75
N PHE A 175 8.78 3.06 5.91
CA PHE A 175 8.60 1.80 5.21
C PHE A 175 9.79 1.50 4.30
N ASP A 176 10.28 2.49 3.54
CA ASP A 176 11.43 2.33 2.65
C ASP A 176 12.74 2.12 3.42
N LEU A 177 12.90 2.73 4.59
CA LEU A 177 14.02 2.45 5.49
C LEU A 177 14.01 1.00 5.93
N LEU A 178 12.85 0.46 6.31
CA LEU A 178 12.71 -0.96 6.66
C LEU A 178 12.97 -1.87 5.46
N GLY A 179 12.45 -1.52 4.28
CA GLY A 179 12.67 -2.26 3.05
C GLY A 179 14.15 -2.35 2.69
N ARG A 180 14.87 -1.23 2.76
CA ARG A 180 16.33 -1.18 2.55
C ARG A 180 17.11 -1.93 3.62
N TYR A 181 16.72 -1.81 4.88
CA TYR A 181 17.44 -2.44 6.00
C TYR A 181 17.30 -3.97 6.04
N PHE A 182 16.11 -4.48 5.72
CA PHE A 182 15.80 -5.92 5.70
C PHE A 182 15.86 -6.55 4.30
N CYS A 183 16.33 -5.79 3.29
CA CYS A 183 16.45 -6.25 1.90
C CYS A 183 15.14 -6.79 1.31
N TRP A 184 13.99 -6.17 1.60
CA TRP A 184 12.70 -6.58 1.01
C TRP A 184 12.61 -6.32 -0.49
N ASP A 185 13.47 -5.43 -1.01
CA ASP A 185 13.55 -5.07 -2.42
C ASP A 185 14.38 -6.08 -3.25
N GLU A 186 15.16 -6.94 -2.59
CA GLU A 186 15.84 -8.04 -3.27
C GLU A 186 14.79 -9.08 -3.67
N ILE A 187 14.82 -9.50 -4.94
CA ILE A 187 13.81 -10.36 -5.58
C ILE A 187 13.79 -11.73 -4.88
N ARG A 188 13.07 -11.84 -3.77
CA ARG A 188 12.75 -13.12 -3.15
C ARG A 188 11.52 -13.69 -3.84
N ALA A 189 11.58 -14.97 -4.19
CA ALA A 189 10.54 -15.64 -4.97
C ALA A 189 9.17 -15.71 -4.26
N ASP A 190 9.11 -15.43 -2.95
CA ASP A 190 7.94 -15.56 -2.09
C ASP A 190 7.10 -14.28 -1.91
N ILE A 191 7.59 -13.12 -2.36
CA ILE A 191 6.95 -11.81 -2.07
C ILE A 191 6.52 -11.11 -3.36
N ASP A 192 5.21 -10.87 -3.49
CA ASP A 192 4.66 -10.07 -4.59
C ASP A 192 5.00 -8.57 -4.41
N PRO A 193 5.82 -7.97 -5.29
CA PRO A 193 6.24 -6.56 -5.17
C PRO A 193 5.06 -5.59 -5.31
N TYR A 194 4.02 -5.95 -6.08
CA TYR A 194 2.83 -5.11 -6.23
C TYR A 194 2.03 -5.06 -4.94
N ARG A 195 1.91 -6.19 -4.23
CA ARG A 195 1.24 -6.25 -2.93
C ARG A 195 1.98 -5.43 -1.88
N VAL A 196 3.30 -5.49 -1.84
CA VAL A 196 4.13 -4.68 -0.94
C VAL A 196 3.95 -3.19 -1.25
N ARG A 197 4.05 -2.79 -2.52
CA ARG A 197 3.87 -1.39 -2.95
C ARG A 197 2.47 -0.86 -2.64
N ALA A 198 1.42 -1.65 -2.93
CA ALA A 198 0.05 -1.28 -2.62
C ALA A 198 -0.16 -1.11 -1.11
N ARG A 199 0.43 -2.01 -0.31
CA ARG A 199 0.34 -1.92 1.15
C ARG A 199 1.09 -0.70 1.69
N ARG A 200 2.32 -0.46 1.27
CA ARG A 200 3.10 0.75 1.60
C ARG A 200 2.29 2.02 1.36
N ASN A 201 1.69 2.16 0.18
CA ASN A 201 0.87 3.32 -0.17
C ASN A 201 -0.39 3.43 0.70
N LEU A 202 -1.01 2.31 1.07
CA LEU A 202 -2.14 2.29 1.99
C LEU A 202 -1.73 2.77 3.40
N LEU A 203 -0.63 2.26 3.95
CA LEU A 203 -0.17 2.63 5.29
C LEU A 203 0.24 4.12 5.35
N HIS A 204 0.89 4.62 4.29
CA HIS A 204 1.26 6.02 4.18
C HIS A 204 0.04 6.94 4.16
N ARG A 205 -0.99 6.59 3.37
CA ARG A 205 -2.25 7.34 3.35
C ARG A 205 -2.93 7.37 4.71
N ARG A 206 -2.99 6.22 5.40
CA ARG A 206 -3.54 6.17 6.77
C ARG A 206 -2.73 7.04 7.74
N TRP A 207 -1.41 7.11 7.57
CA TRP A 207 -0.54 7.96 8.38
C TRP A 207 -0.77 9.45 8.10
N GLN A 208 -0.93 9.85 6.83
CA GLN A 208 -1.26 11.22 6.43
C GLN A 208 -2.61 11.71 7.01
N LEU A 209 -3.59 10.80 7.13
CA LEU A 209 -4.91 11.12 7.67
C LEU A 209 -4.94 11.33 9.20
N GLN A 210 -3.84 11.04 9.91
CA GLN A 210 -3.79 11.24 11.37
C GLN A 210 -3.67 12.73 11.72
N PRO A 211 -4.37 13.20 12.78
CA PRO A 211 -4.34 14.63 13.18
C PRO A 211 -2.94 15.20 13.44
N ARG A 212 -2.02 14.36 13.93
CA ARG A 212 -0.63 14.72 14.22
C ARG A 212 0.22 15.03 12.97
N ASN A 213 -0.17 14.52 11.79
CA ASN A 213 0.64 14.58 10.57
C ASN A 213 0.10 15.61 9.56
N HIS A 214 -0.55 16.66 10.05
CA HIS A 214 -1.18 17.68 9.21
C HIS A 214 -0.20 18.41 8.27
N THR A 215 1.07 18.55 8.67
CA THR A 215 2.12 19.13 7.83
C THR A 215 2.40 18.27 6.59
N ALA A 216 2.44 16.94 6.76
CA ALA A 216 2.58 16.01 5.65
C ALA A 216 1.33 15.98 4.77
N LEU A 217 0.14 16.07 5.36
CA LEU A 217 -1.12 16.21 4.63
C LEU A 217 -1.13 17.49 3.79
N THR A 218 -0.70 18.62 4.35
CA THR A 218 -0.62 19.89 3.62
C THR A 218 0.36 19.80 2.47
N ALA A 219 1.54 19.20 2.68
CA ALA A 219 2.52 19.00 1.62
C ALA A 219 1.97 18.08 0.50
N ALA A 220 1.22 17.04 0.86
CA ALA A 220 0.58 16.15 -0.11
C ALA A 220 -0.54 16.86 -0.91
N LEU A 221 -1.20 17.85 -0.30
CA LEU A 221 -2.26 18.64 -0.93
C LEU A 221 -1.74 19.90 -1.62
N ASP A 222 -0.50 20.32 -1.40
CA ASP A 222 0.07 21.53 -1.99
C ASP A 222 0.35 21.32 -3.49
N GLN A 223 0.13 22.35 -4.30
CA GLN A 223 0.43 22.31 -5.73
C GLN A 223 1.20 23.57 -6.16
N PRO A 224 2.11 23.47 -7.14
CA PRO A 224 2.76 24.65 -7.71
C PRO A 224 1.81 25.74 -8.21
N HIS A 225 0.58 25.36 -8.58
CA HIS A 225 -0.46 26.25 -9.14
C HIS A 225 -1.60 26.57 -8.16
N ASP A 226 -1.67 25.91 -7.00
CA ASP A 226 -2.70 26.12 -5.96
C ASP A 226 -2.06 25.86 -4.60
N ARG A 227 -1.50 26.91 -3.99
CA ARG A 227 -0.83 26.79 -2.70
C ARG A 227 -1.87 26.62 -1.59
N VAL A 228 -1.85 25.48 -0.92
CA VAL A 228 -2.86 25.16 0.11
C VAL A 228 -2.33 25.53 1.48
N SER A 229 -3.02 26.47 2.14
CA SER A 229 -2.70 26.81 3.54
C SER A 229 -3.08 25.66 4.49
N VAL A 230 -2.44 25.60 5.67
CA VAL A 230 -2.72 24.58 6.69
C VAL A 230 -4.19 24.59 7.10
N THR A 231 -4.77 25.77 7.29
CA THR A 231 -6.18 25.94 7.64
C THR A 231 -7.11 25.46 6.52
N GLU A 232 -6.73 25.66 5.26
CA GLU A 232 -7.52 25.19 4.13
C GLU A 232 -7.45 23.68 3.96
N ALA A 233 -6.27 23.07 4.12
CA ALA A 233 -6.11 21.62 4.13
C ALA A 233 -6.96 20.97 5.23
N HIS A 234 -6.97 21.54 6.43
CA HIS A 234 -7.85 21.12 7.51
C HIS A 234 -9.33 21.26 7.14
N ALA A 235 -9.75 22.41 6.60
CA ALA A 235 -11.15 22.61 6.21
C ALA A 235 -11.59 21.65 5.08
N ARG A 236 -10.67 21.26 4.18
CA ARG A 236 -10.93 20.24 3.15
C ARG A 236 -11.10 18.85 3.80
N MET A 237 -10.21 18.49 4.73
CA MET A 237 -10.29 17.21 5.44
C MET A 237 -11.53 17.10 6.32
N GLU A 238 -11.84 18.15 7.09
CA GLU A 238 -13.00 18.18 7.97
C GLU A 238 -14.31 17.95 7.20
N ARG A 239 -14.41 18.45 5.96
CA ARG A 239 -15.56 18.19 5.09
C ARG A 239 -15.71 16.74 4.68
N LEU A 240 -14.61 15.97 4.61
CA LEU A 240 -14.62 14.56 4.25
C LEU A 240 -14.76 13.63 5.48
N THR A 241 -14.43 14.10 6.68
CA THR A 241 -14.52 13.31 7.92
C THR A 241 -15.80 13.55 8.71
N ARG A 242 -16.54 14.64 8.45
CA ARG A 242 -17.81 14.93 9.13
C ARG A 242 -18.86 13.85 8.84
N PRO A 243 -19.74 13.54 9.80
CA PRO A 243 -20.87 12.65 9.55
C PRO A 243 -21.74 13.20 8.42
N TRP A 244 -22.37 12.30 7.68
CA TRP A 244 -23.20 12.70 6.54
C TRP A 244 -24.46 13.49 6.96
N HIS A 245 -24.57 14.72 6.46
CA HIS A 245 -25.75 15.57 6.62
C HIS A 245 -26.15 16.19 5.28
N TRP A 246 -27.32 15.79 4.76
CA TRP A 246 -27.75 16.11 3.40
C TRP A 246 -27.78 17.62 3.10
N LEU A 247 -28.37 18.45 3.97
CA LEU A 247 -28.46 19.91 3.77
C LEU A 247 -27.08 20.56 3.77
N GLN A 248 -26.26 20.23 4.77
CA GLN A 248 -24.95 20.85 4.94
C GLN A 248 -24.03 20.51 3.77
N SER A 249 -24.07 19.26 3.29
CA SER A 249 -23.31 18.80 2.14
C SER A 249 -23.78 19.45 0.83
N LEU A 250 -25.10 19.59 0.62
CA LEU A 250 -25.66 20.29 -0.55
C LEU A 250 -25.32 21.78 -0.54
N LEU A 251 -25.47 22.47 0.59
CA LEU A 251 -25.12 23.88 0.75
C LEU A 251 -23.61 24.08 0.56
N SER A 252 -22.79 23.17 1.09
CA SER A 252 -21.35 23.20 0.87
C SER A 252 -21.01 23.03 -0.61
N ALA A 253 -21.60 22.04 -1.30
CA ALA A 253 -21.39 21.79 -2.72
C ALA A 253 -21.96 22.87 -3.65
N SER A 254 -22.83 23.75 -3.14
CA SER A 254 -23.40 24.85 -3.91
C SER A 254 -22.36 25.92 -4.28
N VAL A 255 -21.25 26.01 -3.55
CA VAL A 255 -20.15 26.94 -3.85
C VAL A 255 -19.43 26.54 -5.15
N PRO A 256 -19.28 27.46 -6.12
CA PRO A 256 -18.63 27.16 -7.40
C PRO A 256 -17.17 26.75 -7.21
N GLY A 257 -16.69 25.82 -8.06
CA GLY A 257 -15.32 25.29 -8.01
C GLY A 257 -15.04 24.27 -6.89
N ARG A 258 -15.82 24.27 -5.80
CA ARG A 258 -15.55 23.43 -4.63
C ARG A 258 -15.64 21.93 -4.92
N ALA A 259 -16.57 21.49 -5.77
CA ALA A 259 -16.66 20.10 -6.18
C ALA A 259 -15.39 19.62 -6.91
N GLY A 260 -14.78 20.49 -7.73
CA GLY A 260 -13.51 20.21 -8.40
C GLY A 260 -12.35 20.09 -7.41
N ILE A 261 -12.25 21.05 -6.47
CA ILE A 261 -11.25 21.02 -5.39
C ILE A 261 -11.36 19.74 -4.57
N MET A 262 -12.58 19.33 -4.21
CA MET A 262 -12.78 18.12 -3.42
C MET A 262 -12.43 16.85 -4.20
N ARG A 263 -12.74 16.79 -5.49
CA ARG A 263 -12.32 15.69 -6.37
C ARG A 263 -10.80 15.56 -6.42
N GLN A 264 -10.11 16.67 -6.61
CA GLN A 264 -8.65 16.70 -6.64
C GLN A 264 -8.07 16.27 -5.29
N THR A 265 -8.68 16.71 -4.18
CA THR A 265 -8.30 16.31 -2.82
C THR A 265 -8.44 14.79 -2.65
N MET A 266 -9.59 14.20 -3.02
CA MET A 266 -9.80 12.76 -2.94
C MET A 266 -8.82 11.97 -3.83
N GLN A 267 -8.54 12.44 -5.05
CA GLN A 267 -7.56 11.82 -5.95
C GLN A 267 -6.15 11.83 -5.35
N ARG A 268 -5.74 12.91 -4.68
CA ARG A 268 -4.43 13.00 -4.00
C ARG A 268 -4.34 12.09 -2.79
N LEU A 269 -5.44 11.93 -2.07
CA LEU A 269 -5.56 10.94 -1.00
C LEU A 269 -5.66 9.49 -1.54
N GLY A 270 -5.59 9.29 -2.85
CA GLY A 270 -5.69 7.97 -3.50
C GLY A 270 -7.07 7.32 -3.35
N VAL A 271 -8.11 8.12 -3.09
CA VAL A 271 -9.49 7.66 -3.01
C VAL A 271 -10.09 7.76 -4.41
N HIS A 272 -10.13 6.64 -5.12
CA HIS A 272 -10.67 6.57 -6.48
C HIS A 272 -12.10 6.05 -6.52
N GLY A 273 -12.53 5.34 -5.48
CA GLY A 273 -13.91 4.91 -5.28
C GLY A 273 -14.30 4.85 -3.81
N VAL A 274 -15.59 4.55 -3.58
CA VAL A 274 -16.17 4.38 -2.24
C VAL A 274 -15.53 3.20 -1.49
N ARG A 275 -14.99 2.21 -2.20
CA ARG A 275 -14.28 1.07 -1.60
C ARG A 275 -12.88 1.41 -1.10
N ASP A 276 -12.31 2.51 -1.57
CA ASP A 276 -10.98 2.98 -1.17
C ASP A 276 -11.06 3.95 0.01
N THR A 277 -12.22 4.09 0.65
CA THR A 277 -12.39 4.97 1.80
C THR A 277 -11.58 4.46 2.99
N LEU A 278 -10.80 5.36 3.58
CA LEU A 278 -9.93 5.05 4.70
C LEU A 278 -10.42 5.79 5.91
N ALA A 279 -10.55 5.11 7.06
CA ALA A 279 -10.78 5.77 8.34
C ALA A 279 -9.67 6.83 8.56
N PRO A 280 -10.02 8.08 8.93
CA PRO A 280 -11.29 8.55 9.51
C PRO A 280 -12.32 9.13 8.51
N LEU A 281 -12.15 8.95 7.20
CA LEU A 281 -13.07 9.50 6.19
C LEU A 281 -14.44 8.83 6.28
N ASP A 282 -15.50 9.64 6.16
CA ASP A 282 -16.87 9.15 6.13
C ASP A 282 -17.22 8.65 4.72
N THR A 283 -17.78 7.44 4.65
CA THR A 283 -18.01 6.75 3.37
C THR A 283 -19.10 7.43 2.55
N ASP A 284 -20.15 7.93 3.21
CA ASP A 284 -21.28 8.58 2.57
C ASP A 284 -20.91 9.99 2.08
N GLN A 285 -20.11 10.73 2.85
CA GLN A 285 -19.52 12.00 2.39
C GLN A 285 -18.68 11.81 1.12
N VAL A 286 -17.78 10.82 1.12
CA VAL A 286 -16.95 10.53 -0.06
C VAL A 286 -17.83 10.15 -1.25
N ALA A 287 -18.84 9.30 -1.05
CA ALA A 287 -19.77 8.91 -2.11
C ALA A 287 -20.51 10.13 -2.71
N PHE A 288 -20.96 11.07 -1.87
CA PHE A 288 -21.58 12.31 -2.33
C PHE A 288 -20.63 13.19 -3.14
N TRP A 289 -19.43 13.49 -2.60
CA TRP A 289 -18.48 14.36 -3.29
C TRP A 289 -17.99 13.73 -4.60
N MET A 290 -17.88 12.40 -4.65
CA MET A 290 -17.63 11.66 -5.88
C MET A 290 -18.78 11.83 -6.89
N ALA A 291 -20.03 11.64 -6.46
CA ALA A 291 -21.20 11.80 -7.32
C ALA A 291 -21.34 13.22 -7.90
N VAL A 292 -21.08 14.26 -7.09
CA VAL A 292 -21.21 15.66 -7.51
C VAL A 292 -20.08 16.08 -8.45
N SER A 293 -18.88 15.48 -8.34
CA SER A 293 -17.69 15.91 -9.08
C SER A 293 -17.41 15.16 -10.38
N GLN A 294 -18.13 14.07 -10.69
CA GLN A 294 -17.97 13.31 -11.94
C GLN A 294 -18.40 14.14 -13.16
N PRO A 295 -17.56 14.38 -14.18
CA PRO A 295 -17.95 15.12 -15.37
C PRO A 295 -18.87 14.26 -16.25
N GLY A 296 -19.82 14.90 -16.95
CA GLY A 296 -20.64 14.27 -18.00
C GLY A 296 -21.79 13.36 -17.55
N HIS A 297 -21.85 12.96 -16.28
CA HIS A 297 -22.95 12.13 -15.76
C HIS A 297 -24.00 12.98 -15.05
N PHE A 298 -25.26 12.91 -15.47
CA PHE A 298 -26.39 13.51 -14.76
C PHE A 298 -26.79 12.60 -13.59
N ASN A 299 -26.90 13.17 -12.39
CA ASN A 299 -27.23 12.41 -11.17
C ASN A 299 -28.25 13.21 -10.34
N LEU A 300 -29.13 12.53 -9.60
CA LEU A 300 -30.10 13.13 -8.68
C LEU A 300 -29.42 14.10 -7.70
N MET A 301 -28.25 13.74 -7.17
CA MET A 301 -27.50 14.59 -6.24
C MET A 301 -27.06 15.91 -6.88
N LYS A 302 -26.70 15.88 -8.16
CA LYS A 302 -26.32 17.07 -8.93
C LYS A 302 -27.51 17.97 -9.20
N MET A 303 -28.66 17.38 -9.53
CA MET A 303 -29.90 18.10 -9.70
C MET A 303 -30.29 18.82 -8.40
N GLN A 304 -30.16 18.16 -7.25
CA GLN A 304 -30.40 18.78 -5.94
C GLN A 304 -29.46 19.96 -5.68
N VAL A 305 -28.15 19.82 -5.94
CA VAL A 305 -27.19 20.95 -5.82
C VAL A 305 -27.56 22.10 -6.77
N ALA A 306 -28.00 21.81 -7.99
CA ALA A 306 -28.43 22.82 -8.95
C ALA A 306 -29.69 23.56 -8.47
N ILE A 307 -30.70 22.83 -7.98
CA ILE A 307 -31.93 23.41 -7.41
C ILE A 307 -31.59 24.32 -6.23
N VAL A 308 -30.76 23.85 -5.30
CA VAL A 308 -30.33 24.65 -4.14
C VAL A 308 -29.58 25.91 -4.58
N ARG A 309 -28.71 25.83 -5.59
CA ARG A 309 -28.01 27.00 -6.13
C ARG A 309 -28.98 28.00 -6.77
N CYS A 310 -29.97 27.53 -7.51
CA CYS A 310 -31.01 28.39 -8.09
C CYS A 310 -31.84 29.08 -7.00
N LEU A 311 -32.24 28.36 -5.95
CA LEU A 311 -32.98 28.93 -4.81
C LEU A 311 -32.15 29.97 -4.06
N LEU A 312 -30.87 29.69 -3.79
CA LEU A 312 -29.95 30.66 -3.16
C LEU A 312 -29.77 31.91 -4.03
N GLY A 313 -29.59 31.73 -5.34
CA GLY A 313 -29.49 32.84 -6.29
C GLY A 313 -30.76 33.69 -6.32
N ALA A 314 -31.94 33.05 -6.36
CA ALA A 314 -33.22 33.74 -6.30
C ALA A 314 -33.40 34.53 -4.99
N LEU A 315 -32.99 33.95 -3.85
CA LEU A 315 -33.04 34.61 -2.55
C LEU A 315 -32.11 35.83 -2.49
N VAL A 316 -30.90 35.74 -3.04
CA VAL A 316 -29.98 36.89 -3.15
C VAL A 316 -30.59 38.00 -3.98
N VAL A 317 -31.17 37.67 -5.14
CA VAL A 317 -31.80 38.71 -5.97
C VAL A 317 -33.01 39.31 -5.25
N LEU A 318 -33.86 38.51 -4.61
CA LEU A 318 -34.98 39.01 -3.82
C LEU A 318 -34.51 39.94 -2.68
N ALA A 319 -33.43 39.60 -1.99
CA ALA A 319 -32.83 40.44 -0.96
C ALA A 319 -32.32 41.77 -1.52
N VAL A 320 -31.69 41.76 -2.70
CA VAL A 320 -31.26 42.99 -3.40
C VAL A 320 -32.48 43.84 -3.80
N LEU A 321 -33.54 43.23 -4.31
CA LEU A 321 -34.78 43.94 -4.65
C LEU A 321 -35.45 44.56 -3.42
N ALA A 322 -35.51 43.83 -2.32
CA ALA A 322 -36.03 44.33 -1.05
C ALA A 322 -35.19 45.51 -0.53
N ALA A 323 -33.85 45.43 -0.61
CA ALA A 323 -32.96 46.52 -0.22
C ALA A 323 -33.15 47.76 -1.11
N LEU A 324 -33.29 47.58 -2.42
CA LEU A 324 -33.56 48.68 -3.36
C LEU A 324 -34.94 49.30 -3.14
N ALA A 325 -35.96 48.50 -2.80
CA ALA A 325 -37.29 49.00 -2.47
C ALA A 325 -37.27 49.85 -1.20
N LEU A 326 -36.60 49.38 -0.14
CA LEU A 326 -36.43 50.13 1.11
C LEU A 326 -35.65 51.44 0.92
N LEU A 327 -34.62 51.43 0.07
CA LEU A 327 -33.84 52.63 -0.24
C LEU A 327 -34.62 53.61 -1.15
N GLY A 328 -35.48 53.10 -2.02
CA GLY A 328 -36.32 53.88 -2.92
C GLY A 328 -37.54 54.52 -2.23
N ASP A 329 -38.11 53.85 -1.23
CA ASP A 329 -39.23 54.37 -0.42
C ASP A 329 -38.80 55.56 0.46
N ALA A 330 -37.51 55.64 0.80
CA ALA A 330 -36.92 56.83 1.43
C ALA A 330 -36.83 58.04 0.47
N ALA A 331 -37.01 57.85 -0.85
CA ALA A 331 -36.75 58.88 -1.85
C ALA A 331 -38.00 59.53 -2.45
N ARG A 332 -39.15 58.86 -2.68
CA ARG A 332 -40.39 59.51 -3.21
C ARG A 332 -41.69 58.72 -2.94
N PRO A 333 -42.82 59.40 -2.65
CA PRO A 333 -44.14 58.77 -2.63
C PRO A 333 -44.64 58.49 -4.06
N ILE A 334 -44.74 57.19 -4.36
CA ILE A 334 -45.61 56.47 -5.31
C ILE A 334 -46.29 57.28 -6.41
N ALA A 335 -45.78 57.16 -7.63
CA ALA A 335 -46.58 57.16 -8.85
C ALA A 335 -46.30 55.86 -9.61
N ILE A 336 -47.27 54.96 -9.66
CA ILE A 336 -47.17 53.65 -10.34
C ILE A 336 -47.19 53.91 -11.86
N SER A 337 -46.01 54.21 -12.40
CA SER A 337 -45.78 54.41 -13.83
C SER A 337 -45.31 53.10 -14.48
N THR A 338 -45.57 52.96 -15.78
CA THR A 338 -45.13 51.86 -16.66
C THR A 338 -43.62 51.56 -16.60
N SER A 339 -42.85 52.44 -15.96
CA SER A 339 -41.44 52.22 -15.56
C SER A 339 -41.26 51.02 -14.62
N SER A 340 -42.17 50.76 -13.68
CA SER A 340 -42.06 49.63 -12.73
C SER A 340 -42.07 48.28 -13.44
N MET A 341 -42.82 48.14 -14.53
CA MET A 341 -42.88 46.90 -15.32
C MET A 341 -41.54 46.62 -16.04
N LYS A 342 -40.86 47.68 -16.49
CA LYS A 342 -39.51 47.58 -17.08
C LYS A 342 -38.47 47.18 -16.03
N HIS A 343 -38.54 47.72 -14.82
CA HIS A 343 -37.66 47.30 -13.73
C HIS A 343 -37.86 45.83 -13.36
N VAL A 344 -39.11 45.37 -13.25
CA VAL A 344 -39.42 43.94 -12.99
C VAL A 344 -38.86 43.04 -14.09
N ALA A 345 -38.98 43.42 -15.37
CA ALA A 345 -38.43 42.65 -16.49
C ALA A 345 -36.89 42.59 -16.48
N ILE A 346 -36.22 43.70 -16.13
CA ILE A 346 -34.75 43.75 -15.98
C ILE A 346 -34.31 42.91 -14.78
N HIS A 347 -35.06 42.94 -13.68
CA HIS A 347 -34.75 42.13 -12.51
C HIS A 347 -34.95 40.64 -12.80
N ALA A 348 -36.03 40.26 -13.49
CA ALA A 348 -36.26 38.90 -13.95
C ALA A 348 -35.16 38.42 -14.92
N SER A 349 -34.70 39.27 -15.84
CA SER A 349 -33.61 38.90 -16.75
C SER A 349 -32.28 38.74 -16.03
N VAL A 350 -31.97 39.55 -15.01
CA VAL A 350 -30.79 39.37 -14.16
C VAL A 350 -30.86 38.08 -13.34
N VAL A 351 -32.03 37.70 -12.81
CA VAL A 351 -32.23 36.39 -12.14
C VAL A 351 -31.97 35.25 -13.12
N ILE A 352 -32.52 35.33 -14.32
CA ILE A 352 -32.39 34.29 -15.35
C ILE A 352 -30.93 34.18 -15.81
N VAL A 353 -30.27 35.30 -16.11
CA VAL A 353 -28.86 35.33 -16.55
C VAL A 353 -27.94 34.86 -15.43
N SER A 354 -28.18 35.25 -14.17
CA SER A 354 -27.43 34.76 -13.01
C SER A 354 -27.65 33.25 -12.81
N GLY A 355 -28.89 32.77 -12.94
CA GLY A 355 -29.23 31.34 -12.89
C GLY A 355 -28.55 30.54 -14.00
N VAL A 356 -28.55 31.05 -15.24
CA VAL A 356 -27.87 30.44 -16.39
C VAL A 356 -26.36 30.43 -16.18
N LEU A 357 -25.76 31.55 -15.74
CA LEU A 357 -24.34 31.66 -15.45
C LEU A 357 -23.90 30.69 -14.33
N MET A 358 -24.74 30.50 -13.31
CA MET A 358 -24.51 29.55 -12.22
C MET A 358 -24.69 28.08 -12.63
N LEU A 359 -25.37 27.82 -13.75
CA LEU A 359 -25.51 26.50 -14.38
C LEU A 359 -24.42 26.22 -15.43
N THR A 360 -23.71 27.22 -15.94
CA THR A 360 -22.61 27.03 -16.91
C THR A 360 -21.53 26.02 -16.49
N PRO A 361 -21.07 25.91 -15.21
CA PRO A 361 -20.09 24.89 -14.84
C PRO A 361 -20.65 23.45 -14.84
N PHE A 362 -21.97 23.27 -14.93
CA PHE A 362 -22.61 21.94 -15.01
C PHE A 362 -22.80 21.46 -16.45
N VAL A 363 -22.95 22.37 -17.42
CA VAL A 363 -23.09 22.06 -18.84
C VAL A 363 -21.72 22.06 -19.50
N GLY A 364 -20.79 21.22 -19.03
CA GLY A 364 -19.60 20.70 -19.75
C GLY A 364 -18.75 21.63 -20.65
N GLY A 365 -18.89 22.94 -20.57
CA GLY A 365 -18.45 23.87 -21.60
C GLY A 365 -17.81 25.08 -20.96
N THR A 366 -16.62 24.91 -20.39
CA THR A 366 -15.70 26.04 -20.34
C THR A 366 -15.27 26.30 -21.78
N PRO A 367 -15.48 27.50 -22.37
CA PRO A 367 -14.73 27.86 -23.56
C PRO A 367 -13.26 27.87 -23.16
N SER A 368 -12.52 26.89 -23.66
CA SER A 368 -11.08 26.84 -23.53
C SER A 368 -10.54 28.18 -23.98
N ARG A 369 -10.08 28.99 -23.03
CA ARG A 369 -9.25 30.15 -23.32
C ARG A 369 -8.07 29.58 -24.09
N THR A 370 -8.00 29.89 -25.37
CA THR A 370 -6.90 29.51 -26.26
C THR A 370 -5.61 30.06 -25.68
N ALA A 371 -4.96 29.28 -24.81
CA ALA A 371 -3.55 29.39 -24.57
C ALA A 371 -2.90 28.97 -25.89
N SER A 372 -2.21 29.91 -26.54
CA SER A 372 -1.44 29.68 -27.75
C SER A 372 -0.64 28.39 -27.61
N ALA A 373 -0.84 27.47 -28.55
CA ALA A 373 -0.01 26.30 -28.69
C ALA A 373 1.45 26.76 -28.83
N PRO A 374 2.40 26.22 -28.06
CA PRO A 374 3.80 26.34 -28.43
C PRO A 374 4.01 25.53 -29.71
N ALA A 375 4.69 26.13 -30.68
CA ALA A 375 4.98 25.54 -31.98
C ALA A 375 5.61 24.14 -31.82
N PRO A 376 5.32 23.18 -32.73
CA PRO A 376 5.94 21.88 -32.69
C PRO A 376 7.43 22.04 -32.99
N VAL A 377 8.27 21.77 -32.00
CA VAL A 377 9.69 21.56 -32.21
C VAL A 377 9.85 20.28 -33.02
N GLU A 378 10.40 20.46 -34.21
CA GLU A 378 10.82 19.45 -35.16
C GLU A 378 11.68 18.37 -34.47
N PRO A 379 11.36 17.08 -34.58
CA PRO A 379 12.26 16.04 -34.09
C PRO A 379 13.49 15.96 -34.99
N PRO A 380 14.72 15.88 -34.45
CA PRO A 380 15.91 15.69 -35.28
C PRO A 380 15.83 14.33 -35.98
N SER A 381 16.04 14.38 -37.29
CA SER A 381 16.11 13.25 -38.22
C SER A 381 16.97 12.10 -37.70
N ALA A 382 16.46 10.89 -37.94
CA ALA A 382 17.13 9.63 -37.68
C ALA A 382 18.49 9.54 -38.39
N LEU A 383 19.51 9.12 -37.64
CA LEU A 383 20.73 8.54 -38.18
C LEU A 383 20.56 7.02 -38.20
N ASP A 384 20.95 6.46 -39.34
CA ASP A 384 20.91 5.06 -39.72
C ASP A 384 21.53 4.11 -38.68
N GLY A 385 20.93 2.92 -38.51
CA GLY A 385 21.51 1.87 -37.68
C GLY A 385 20.62 0.64 -37.56
N HIS A 386 20.81 -0.28 -38.51
CA HIS A 386 20.36 -1.68 -38.57
C HIS A 386 19.84 -2.36 -37.29
N GLY A 387 18.78 -3.17 -37.45
CA GLY A 387 18.63 -4.39 -36.65
C GLY A 387 17.20 -4.85 -36.40
N MET A 388 16.59 -5.49 -37.40
CA MET A 388 15.88 -6.77 -37.29
C MET A 388 15.05 -7.05 -36.01
N LEU A 389 13.72 -7.19 -36.14
CA LEU A 389 13.00 -8.47 -35.96
C LEU A 389 11.47 -8.28 -35.81
N THR A 390 10.77 -9.06 -36.64
CA THR A 390 9.50 -9.79 -36.43
C THR A 390 8.18 -9.06 -36.19
N HIS A 391 7.37 -9.07 -37.25
CA HIS A 391 5.91 -9.04 -37.20
C HIS A 391 5.35 -10.16 -36.30
N GLY A 392 4.54 -9.78 -35.31
CA GLY A 392 3.64 -10.66 -34.56
C GLY A 392 2.23 -10.06 -34.49
N PRO A 393 1.15 -10.87 -34.56
CA PRO A 393 -0.20 -10.37 -34.77
C PRO A 393 -0.81 -9.78 -33.48
N ARG A 394 -1.49 -8.64 -33.62
CA ARG A 394 -2.24 -7.96 -32.55
C ARG A 394 -3.40 -8.83 -32.05
N PRO A 395 -3.59 -9.05 -30.73
CA PRO A 395 -4.80 -9.66 -30.22
C PRO A 395 -5.99 -8.69 -30.33
N ARG A 396 -7.07 -9.15 -30.99
CA ARG A 396 -8.38 -8.47 -31.04
C ARG A 396 -8.99 -8.46 -29.62
N ARG A 397 -9.44 -7.29 -29.18
CA ARG A 397 -10.27 -7.14 -27.96
C ARG A 397 -11.64 -7.81 -28.18
N PRO A 398 -12.20 -8.53 -27.19
CA PRO A 398 -13.57 -9.03 -27.28
C PRO A 398 -14.58 -7.90 -27.02
N ALA A 399 -15.65 -7.89 -27.81
CA ALA A 399 -16.82 -7.03 -27.63
C ALA A 399 -17.68 -7.54 -26.45
N PRO A 400 -18.38 -6.66 -25.71
CA PRO A 400 -19.29 -7.09 -24.65
C PRO A 400 -20.62 -7.59 -25.25
N CYS A 401 -20.92 -8.87 -25.05
CA CYS A 401 -22.26 -9.43 -25.26
C CYS A 401 -23.20 -8.94 -24.15
N PHE A 402 -24.26 -8.23 -24.54
CA PHE A 402 -25.41 -7.96 -23.69
C PHE A 402 -26.29 -9.22 -23.62
N ALA A 403 -26.32 -9.88 -22.46
CA ALA A 403 -27.34 -10.86 -22.13
C ALA A 403 -28.53 -10.14 -21.50
N VAL A 404 -29.62 -10.02 -22.27
CA VAL A 404 -30.94 -9.64 -21.80
C VAL A 404 -31.52 -10.84 -21.05
N VAL A 405 -31.65 -10.74 -19.73
CA VAL A 405 -32.45 -11.69 -18.95
C VAL A 405 -33.87 -11.13 -18.86
N SER A 406 -34.74 -11.70 -19.69
CA SER A 406 -36.19 -11.55 -19.54
C SER A 406 -36.64 -12.34 -18.32
N GLN A 407 -37.18 -11.65 -17.32
CA GLN A 407 -37.97 -12.26 -16.26
C GLN A 407 -39.26 -12.82 -16.86
N THR A 408 -39.42 -14.13 -16.80
CA THR A 408 -40.70 -14.81 -16.93
C THR A 408 -40.95 -15.53 -15.62
N ASP A 409 -41.93 -15.04 -14.85
CA ASP A 409 -42.55 -15.76 -13.74
C ASP A 409 -43.18 -17.07 -14.23
N PRO A 410 -43.10 -18.12 -13.40
CA PRO A 410 -44.33 -18.85 -13.15
C PRO A 410 -44.50 -19.31 -11.69
N ASN A 411 -45.74 -19.22 -11.23
CA ASN A 411 -46.37 -19.99 -10.16
C ASN A 411 -45.96 -19.73 -8.70
N THR A 412 -46.88 -19.06 -7.98
CA THR A 412 -47.34 -19.53 -6.67
C THR A 412 -48.86 -19.48 -6.62
N GLU A 413 -49.46 -20.66 -6.43
CA GLU A 413 -50.90 -20.89 -6.19
C GLU A 413 -51.38 -20.28 -4.86
N GLY A 414 -52.69 -20.01 -4.77
CA GLY A 414 -53.42 -20.00 -3.49
C GLY A 414 -54.44 -18.88 -3.34
N GLY A 415 -55.73 -19.20 -3.52
CA GLY A 415 -56.87 -18.33 -3.19
C GLY A 415 -58.09 -18.55 -4.06
#